data_AF-A0A174R3D3-F1
#
_entry.id   AF-A0A174R3D3-F1
#
_cell.length_a   1.000
_cell.length_b   1.000
_cell.length_c   1.000
_cell.angle_alpha   90.00
_cell.angle_beta   90.00
_cell.angle_gamma   90.00
#
_symmetry.space_group_name_H-M   'P 1'
#
loop_
_entity.id
_entity.type
_entity.pdbx_description
1 polymer ?
#
loop_
_entity_poly.entity_id
_entity_poly.type
_entity_poly.pdbx_seq_one_letter_code
_entity_poly.pdbx_strand_id
1 'polypeptide(L)'
;MAGGLSAFLAQNAVKPENIRFAASRRFVDEDGKPMLWELRPLMSEEDEALRRRFTRMVQVPGKSSQFRQEFDSNGYLAAMAAGCTVFPNLNDKGLQDSYGVMGAEALLKAMLTSGESANYFQKAQEVCGFTPIEELTEQAKN
;
A
#
# COMPACT_ATOMS: atom_id res chain seq x y z
N MET A 1 -13.28 7.69 33.47
CA MET A 1 -12.04 8.50 33.38
C MET A 1 -12.13 9.30 32.10
N ALA A 2 -12.22 10.63 32.18
CA ALA A 2 -12.38 11.48 31.00
C ALA A 2 -11.10 11.40 30.15
N GLY A 3 -11.20 10.82 28.95
CA GLY A 3 -10.13 10.83 27.96
C GLY A 3 -9.92 12.26 27.47
N GLY A 4 -8.96 12.96 28.07
CA GLY A 4 -8.57 14.31 27.65
C GLY A 4 -7.76 14.28 26.34
N LEU A 5 -7.47 15.47 25.79
CA LEU A 5 -6.66 15.67 24.58
C LEU A 5 -5.32 14.92 24.59
N SER A 6 -4.82 14.54 25.78
CA SER A 6 -3.65 13.70 25.97
C SER A 6 -3.71 12.38 25.19
N ALA A 7 -4.89 11.76 25.03
CA ALA A 7 -5.02 10.51 24.27
C ALA A 7 -4.67 10.65 22.77
N PHE A 8 -4.77 11.86 22.22
CA PHE A 8 -4.49 12.15 20.80
C PHE A 8 -3.06 12.64 20.56
N LEU A 9 -2.23 12.77 21.60
CA LEU A 9 -0.82 13.14 21.44
C LEU A 9 -0.09 12.01 20.73
N ALA A 10 0.81 12.33 19.79
CA ALA A 10 1.53 11.35 18.97
C ALA A 10 2.33 10.31 19.79
N GLN A 11 2.74 10.68 21.01
CA GLN A 11 3.42 9.79 21.94
C GLN A 11 2.49 8.80 22.66
N ASN A 12 1.19 9.11 22.72
CA ASN A 12 0.15 8.31 23.39
C ASN A 12 -0.75 7.57 22.38
N ALA A 13 -0.77 8.00 21.13
CA ALA A 13 -1.47 7.32 20.06
C ALA A 13 -0.77 5.98 19.75
N VAL A 14 -1.55 4.89 19.72
CA VAL A 14 -1.06 3.57 19.32
C VAL A 14 -0.65 3.66 17.85
N LYS A 15 0.65 3.48 17.59
CA LYS A 15 1.14 3.42 16.22
C LYS A 15 0.59 2.16 15.56
N PRO A 16 0.12 2.26 14.31
CA PRO A 16 -0.32 1.07 13.61
C PRO A 16 0.86 0.09 13.49
N GLU A 17 0.60 -1.16 13.84
CA GLU A 17 1.62 -2.21 13.79
C GLU A 17 1.89 -2.67 12.36
N ASN A 18 3.15 -3.04 12.10
CA ASN A 18 3.52 -3.65 10.82
C ASN A 18 3.01 -5.09 10.78
N ILE A 19 2.42 -5.47 9.66
CA ILE A 19 1.84 -6.80 9.44
C ILE A 19 2.79 -7.62 8.58
N ARG A 20 2.95 -8.89 8.92
CA ARG A 20 3.73 -9.85 8.12
C ARG A 20 2.82 -10.67 7.23
N PHE A 21 3.13 -10.75 5.94
CA PHE A 21 2.32 -11.46 4.95
C PHE A 21 3.19 -12.18 3.93
N ALA A 22 2.89 -13.46 3.65
CA ALA A 22 3.57 -14.20 2.58
C ALA A 22 2.95 -13.84 1.21
N ALA A 23 3.59 -12.91 0.49
CA ALA A 23 3.08 -12.44 -0.81
C ALA A 23 3.14 -13.49 -1.92
N SER A 24 4.10 -14.42 -1.84
CA SER A 24 4.28 -15.49 -2.80
C SER A 24 4.88 -16.72 -2.13
N ARG A 25 4.51 -17.90 -2.62
CA ARG A 25 5.12 -19.17 -2.21
C ARG A 25 6.47 -19.42 -2.92
N ARG A 26 6.81 -18.62 -3.93
CA ARG A 26 8.01 -18.78 -4.78
C ARG A 26 9.25 -18.20 -4.13
N PHE A 27 9.09 -17.18 -3.27
CA PHE A 27 10.17 -16.64 -2.47
C PHE A 27 10.21 -17.44 -1.17
N VAL A 28 11.27 -18.21 -0.98
CA VAL A 28 11.45 -19.04 0.21
C VAL A 28 12.68 -18.61 1.00
N ASP A 29 12.64 -18.81 2.31
CA ASP A 29 13.77 -18.64 3.21
C ASP A 29 14.71 -19.87 3.18
N GLU A 30 15.75 -19.85 4.02
CA GLU A 30 16.73 -20.93 4.16
C GLU A 30 16.10 -22.25 4.62
N ASP A 31 14.95 -22.20 5.31
CA ASP A 31 14.18 -23.36 5.78
C ASP A 31 13.14 -23.85 4.76
N GLY A 32 13.06 -23.23 3.57
CA GLY A 32 12.10 -23.56 2.52
C GLY A 32 10.68 -23.06 2.77
N LYS A 33 10.47 -22.16 3.73
CA LYS A 33 9.16 -21.55 4.03
C LYS A 33 8.98 -20.26 3.21
N PRO A 34 7.74 -19.91 2.82
CA PRO A 34 7.48 -18.65 2.12
C PRO A 34 8.00 -17.43 2.89
N MET A 35 8.77 -16.59 2.22
CA MET A 35 9.33 -15.38 2.77
C MET A 35 8.21 -14.43 3.19
N LEU A 36 8.25 -13.98 4.44
CA LEU A 36 7.29 -13.03 4.97
C LEU A 36 7.69 -11.60 4.59
N TRP A 37 6.76 -10.89 3.96
CA TRP A 37 6.89 -9.49 3.62
C TRP A 37 6.35 -8.68 4.78
N GLU A 38 7.00 -7.56 5.09
CA GLU A 38 6.57 -6.64 6.13
C GLU A 38 5.83 -5.49 5.46
N LEU A 39 4.59 -5.27 5.89
CA LEU A 39 3.73 -4.19 5.41
C LEU A 39 3.41 -3.24 6.55
N ARG A 40 3.44 -1.94 6.27
CA ARG A 40 2.90 -0.89 7.13
C ARG A 40 1.69 -0.26 6.46
N PRO A 41 0.74 0.29 7.22
CA PRO A 41 -0.25 1.18 6.65
C PRO A 41 0.39 2.49 6.18
N LEU A 42 -0.20 3.05 5.14
CA LEU A 42 0.09 4.41 4.72
C LEU A 42 -0.66 5.39 5.61
N MET A 43 0.01 6.48 5.96
CA MET A 43 -0.64 7.61 6.60
C MET A 43 -1.49 8.37 5.57
N SER A 44 -2.51 9.09 6.02
CA SER A 44 -3.42 9.83 5.14
C SER A 44 -2.71 10.82 4.21
N GLU A 45 -1.62 11.45 4.68
CA GLU A 45 -0.81 12.35 3.85
C GLU A 45 -0.12 11.61 2.69
N GLU A 46 0.40 10.42 2.93
CA GLU A 46 1.05 9.60 1.91
C GLU A 46 0.03 9.10 0.88
N ASP A 47 -1.14 8.67 1.34
CA ASP A 47 -2.24 8.25 0.48
C ASP A 47 -2.74 9.40 -0.40
N GLU A 48 -2.90 10.61 0.17
CA GLU A 48 -3.31 11.79 -0.59
C GLU A 48 -2.26 12.15 -1.66
N ALA A 49 -0.98 12.11 -1.31
CA ALA A 49 0.10 12.36 -2.25
C ALA A 49 0.09 11.36 -3.42
N LEU A 50 -0.16 10.08 -3.15
CA LEU A 50 -0.32 9.05 -4.19
C LEU A 50 -1.55 9.35 -5.06
N ARG A 51 -2.72 9.60 -4.47
CA ARG A 51 -3.95 9.89 -5.24
C ARG A 51 -3.76 11.09 -6.17
N ARG A 52 -3.11 12.16 -5.69
CA ARG A 52 -2.78 13.33 -6.50
C ARG A 52 -1.82 12.97 -7.64
N ARG A 53 -0.77 12.19 -7.37
CA ARG A 53 0.21 11.76 -8.37
C ARG A 53 -0.41 10.94 -9.50
N PHE A 54 -1.41 10.12 -9.18
CA PHE A 54 -2.11 9.26 -10.14
C PHE A 54 -3.39 9.89 -10.72
N THR A 55 -3.70 11.14 -10.36
CA THR A 55 -4.78 11.92 -10.98
C THR A 55 -4.18 12.93 -11.95
N ARG A 56 -4.53 12.83 -13.24
CA ARG A 56 -4.06 13.76 -14.27
C ARG A 56 -5.22 14.43 -15.00
N MET A 57 -5.00 15.67 -15.43
CA MET A 57 -5.92 16.36 -16.33
C MET A 57 -5.60 15.96 -17.77
N VAL A 58 -6.51 15.27 -18.43
CA VAL A 58 -6.38 14.93 -19.86
C VAL A 58 -7.35 15.75 -20.68
N GLN A 59 -6.91 16.21 -21.84
CA GLN A 59 -7.75 16.94 -22.77
C GLN A 59 -8.84 16.01 -23.33
N VAL A 60 -10.07 16.51 -23.42
CA VAL A 60 -11.18 15.74 -23.99
C VAL A 60 -10.94 15.59 -25.50
N PRO A 61 -10.91 14.35 -26.04
CA PRO A 61 -10.76 14.14 -27.47
C PRO A 61 -11.80 14.95 -28.26
N GLY A 62 -11.34 15.77 -29.21
CA GLY A 62 -12.19 16.62 -30.05
C GLY A 62 -12.62 17.96 -29.44
N LYS A 63 -12.19 18.32 -28.21
CA LYS A 63 -12.49 19.63 -27.60
C LYS A 63 -11.26 20.24 -26.95
N SER A 64 -10.60 21.17 -27.66
CA SER A 64 -9.34 21.80 -27.22
C SER A 64 -9.43 22.67 -25.96
N SER A 65 -10.64 23.05 -25.54
CA SER A 65 -10.87 23.87 -24.34
C SER A 65 -11.37 23.08 -23.13
N GLN A 66 -11.60 21.77 -23.24
CA GLN A 66 -12.14 20.95 -22.15
C GLN A 66 -11.12 19.92 -21.68
N PHE A 67 -10.90 19.88 -20.37
CA PHE A 67 -10.07 18.88 -19.70
C PHE A 67 -10.95 18.07 -18.76
N ARG A 68 -10.70 16.76 -18.70
CA ARG A 68 -11.31 15.85 -17.73
C ARG A 68 -10.24 15.32 -16.79
N GLN A 69 -10.62 15.03 -15.55
CA GLN A 69 -9.76 14.27 -14.65
C GLN A 69 -9.78 12.80 -15.06
N GLU A 70 -8.60 12.20 -15.15
CA GLU A 70 -8.40 10.78 -15.35
C GLU A 70 -7.56 10.25 -14.20
N PHE A 71 -8.09 9.25 -13.49
CA PHE A 71 -7.43 8.61 -12.37
C PHE A 71 -6.90 7.25 -12.81
N ASP A 72 -5.59 7.03 -12.67
CA ASP A 72 -4.97 5.73 -12.92
C ASP A 72 -5.06 4.85 -11.68
N SER A 73 -6.20 4.14 -11.55
CA SER A 73 -6.45 3.22 -10.44
C SER A 73 -5.39 2.12 -10.34
N ASN A 74 -4.90 1.60 -11.48
CA ASN A 74 -3.96 0.49 -11.48
C ASN A 74 -2.55 0.93 -11.07
N GLY A 75 -2.12 2.11 -11.51
CA GLY A 75 -0.90 2.76 -11.06
C GLY A 75 -0.96 3.08 -9.56
N TYR A 76 -2.06 3.67 -9.11
CA TYR A 76 -2.28 4.00 -7.70
C TYR A 76 -2.23 2.77 -6.80
N LEU A 77 -2.92 1.68 -7.14
CA LEU A 77 -2.90 0.45 -6.33
C LEU A 77 -1.50 -0.15 -6.23
N ALA A 78 -0.73 -0.16 -7.32
CA ALA A 78 0.64 -0.65 -7.32
C ALA A 78 1.57 0.23 -6.48
N ALA A 79 1.40 1.56 -6.55
CA ALA A 79 2.20 2.50 -5.76
C ALA A 79 1.84 2.48 -4.27
N MET A 80 0.56 2.30 -3.95
CA MET A 80 0.09 2.11 -2.59
C MET A 80 0.69 0.83 -2.01
N ALA A 81 0.58 -0.31 -2.71
CA ALA A 81 1.18 -1.55 -2.27
C ALA A 81 2.72 -1.43 -2.09
N ALA A 82 3.39 -0.74 -3.00
CA ALA A 82 4.82 -0.46 -2.88
C ALA A 82 5.15 0.40 -1.66
N GLY A 83 4.37 1.44 -1.39
CA GLY A 83 4.53 2.31 -0.23
C GLY A 83 4.23 1.60 1.10
N CYS A 84 3.30 0.64 1.09
CA CYS A 84 3.04 -0.22 2.25
C CYS A 84 4.19 -1.20 2.50
N THR A 85 4.96 -1.59 1.48
CA THR A 85 6.02 -2.59 1.62
C THR A 85 7.23 -2.01 2.34
N VAL A 86 7.52 -2.49 3.55
CA VAL A 86 8.74 -2.18 4.31
C VAL A 86 9.84 -3.20 4.01
N PHE A 87 9.46 -4.48 3.92
CA PHE A 87 10.36 -5.57 3.55
C PHE A 87 9.67 -6.49 2.53
N PRO A 88 10.34 -6.87 1.42
CA PRO A 88 11.67 -6.43 0.99
C PRO A 88 11.72 -4.94 0.63
N ASN A 89 12.91 -4.31 0.71
CA ASN A 89 13.07 -2.93 0.27
C ASN A 89 12.95 -2.85 -1.26
N LEU A 90 11.78 -2.46 -1.75
CA LEU A 90 11.51 -2.36 -3.19
C LEU A 90 12.30 -1.26 -3.90
N ASN A 91 12.90 -0.34 -3.14
CA ASN A 91 13.81 0.68 -3.67
C ASN A 91 15.27 0.23 -3.66
N ASP A 92 15.56 -1.01 -3.27
CA ASP A 92 16.91 -1.56 -3.34
C ASP A 92 17.35 -1.69 -4.81
N LYS A 93 18.51 -1.10 -5.11
CA LYS A 93 19.04 -1.07 -6.47
C LYS A 93 19.44 -2.47 -6.95
N GLY A 94 20.05 -3.29 -6.10
CA GLY A 94 20.47 -4.63 -6.47
C GLY A 94 19.27 -5.52 -6.79
N LEU A 95 18.18 -5.38 -6.03
CA LEU A 95 16.93 -6.06 -6.30
C LEU A 95 16.30 -5.58 -7.62
N GLN A 96 16.21 -4.27 -7.84
CA GLN A 96 15.69 -3.70 -9.09
C GLN A 96 16.49 -4.13 -10.32
N ASP A 97 17.82 -4.08 -10.24
CA ASP A 97 18.74 -4.47 -11.31
C ASP A 97 18.59 -5.97 -11.64
N SER A 98 18.41 -6.83 -10.63
CA SER A 98 18.18 -8.28 -10.81
C SER A 98 16.93 -8.59 -11.65
N TYR A 99 15.87 -7.79 -11.47
CA TYR A 99 14.62 -7.91 -12.24
C TYR A 99 14.62 -7.07 -13.53
N GLY A 100 15.67 -6.27 -13.78
CA GLY A 100 15.77 -5.41 -14.96
C GLY A 100 14.70 -4.31 -15.01
N VAL A 101 14.21 -3.86 -13.85
CA VAL A 101 13.13 -2.88 -13.73
C VAL A 101 13.58 -1.71 -12.87
N MET A 102 13.04 -0.51 -13.16
CA MET A 102 13.32 0.68 -12.39
C MET A 102 12.05 1.16 -11.69
N GLY A 103 12.12 1.25 -10.35
CA GLY A 103 11.02 1.69 -9.49
C GLY A 103 10.26 0.56 -8.79
N ALA A 104 9.83 0.85 -7.56
CA ALA A 104 9.19 -0.11 -6.67
C ALA A 104 7.87 -0.67 -7.24
N GLU A 105 7.09 0.16 -7.92
CA GLU A 105 5.82 -0.21 -8.57
C GLU A 105 6.03 -1.26 -9.68
N ALA A 106 7.07 -1.06 -10.50
CA ALA A 106 7.43 -1.97 -11.58
C ALA A 106 8.03 -3.27 -11.02
N LEU A 107 8.84 -3.17 -9.97
CA LEU A 107 9.42 -4.31 -9.28
C LEU A 107 8.36 -5.25 -8.70
N LEU A 108 7.32 -4.72 -8.04
CA LEU A 108 6.21 -5.56 -7.56
C LEU A 108 5.56 -6.38 -8.68
N LYS A 109 5.32 -5.73 -9.83
CA LYS A 109 4.72 -6.38 -11.01
C LYS A 109 5.65 -7.38 -11.68
N ALA A 110 6.96 -7.23 -11.55
CA ALA A 110 7.96 -8.16 -12.06
C ALA A 110 8.17 -9.36 -11.13
N MET A 111 8.10 -9.14 -9.81
CA MET A 111 8.29 -10.17 -8.79
C MET A 111 7.09 -11.12 -8.69
N LEU A 112 5.88 -10.55 -8.66
CA LEU A 112 4.64 -11.28 -8.41
C LEU A 112 3.93 -11.63 -9.72
N THR A 113 3.36 -12.84 -9.78
CA THR A 113 2.42 -13.19 -10.85
C THR A 113 1.14 -12.35 -10.73
N SER A 114 0.32 -12.30 -11.79
CA SER A 114 -0.94 -11.54 -11.80
C SER A 114 -1.85 -11.88 -10.61
N GLY A 115 -2.00 -13.16 -10.28
CA GLY A 115 -2.79 -13.60 -9.11
C GLY A 115 -2.16 -13.21 -7.77
N GLU A 116 -0.84 -13.35 -7.63
CA GLU A 116 -0.11 -12.95 -6.42
C GLU A 116 -0.18 -11.43 -6.20
N SER A 117 -0.01 -10.64 -7.26
CA SER A 117 -0.12 -9.18 -7.19
C SER A 117 -1.54 -8.72 -6.82
N ALA A 118 -2.58 -9.39 -7.33
CA ALA A 118 -3.97 -9.06 -6.99
C ALA A 118 -4.24 -9.30 -5.50
N ASN A 119 -3.82 -10.47 -4.98
CA ASN A 119 -3.93 -10.79 -3.56
C ASN A 119 -3.11 -9.81 -2.70
N TYR A 120 -1.91 -9.44 -3.16
CA TYR A 120 -1.04 -8.50 -2.45
C TYR A 120 -1.65 -7.09 -2.40
N PHE A 121 -2.23 -6.61 -3.49
CA PHE A 121 -2.90 -5.31 -3.54
C PHE A 121 -4.15 -5.29 -2.67
N GLN A 122 -4.91 -6.40 -2.61
CA GLN A 122 -6.00 -6.54 -1.65
C GLN A 122 -5.47 -6.45 -0.22
N LYS A 123 -4.37 -7.17 0.09
CA LYS A 123 -3.79 -7.14 1.42
C LYS A 123 -3.29 -5.76 1.82
N ALA A 124 -2.66 -5.02 0.90
CA ALA A 124 -2.22 -3.65 1.13
C ALA A 124 -3.41 -2.71 1.46
N GLN A 125 -4.56 -2.90 0.81
CA GLN A 125 -5.79 -2.14 1.12
C GLN A 125 -6.32 -2.46 2.51
N GLU A 126 -6.34 -3.74 2.90
CA GLU A 126 -6.72 -4.18 4.25
C GLU A 126 -5.81 -3.56 5.31
N VAL A 127 -4.49 -3.59 5.09
CA VAL A 127 -3.49 -3.02 6.00
C VAL A 127 -3.73 -1.52 6.19
N CYS A 128 -4.07 -0.80 5.12
CA CYS A 128 -4.40 0.62 5.17
C CYS A 128 -5.80 0.94 5.72
N GLY A 129 -6.59 -0.07 6.11
CA GLY A 129 -7.93 0.15 6.67
C GLY A 129 -9.00 0.54 5.64
N PHE A 130 -8.80 0.23 4.36
CA PHE A 130 -9.82 0.44 3.31
C PHE A 130 -10.91 -0.63 3.31
N THR A 131 -10.74 -1.72 4.06
CA THR A 131 -11.83 -2.65 4.36
C THR A 131 -12.86 -2.01 5.30
N PRO A 132 -14.16 -2.29 5.13
CA PRO A 132 -15.18 -1.78 6.02
C PRO A 132 -14.84 -2.15 7.47
N ILE A 133 -14.84 -1.15 8.34
CA ILE A 133 -14.60 -1.34 9.77
C ILE A 133 -15.82 -2.06 10.36
N GLU A 134 -15.83 -3.38 10.34
CA GLU A 134 -16.91 -4.17 10.98
C GLU A 134 -16.77 -4.24 12.51
N GLU A 135 -15.66 -3.75 13.10
CA GLU A 135 -15.29 -4.06 14.51
C GLU A 135 -14.97 -2.86 15.41
N LEU A 136 -15.59 -1.68 15.23
CA LEU A 136 -15.48 -0.59 16.24
C LEU A 136 -16.70 -0.45 17.18
N THR A 137 -17.67 -1.36 17.12
CA THR A 137 -18.95 -1.20 17.84
C THR A 137 -19.15 -2.06 19.09
N GLU A 138 -18.23 -2.94 19.48
CA GLU A 138 -18.47 -3.89 20.59
C GLU A 138 -17.80 -3.59 21.95
N GLN A 139 -17.01 -2.52 22.11
CA GLN A 139 -16.33 -2.25 23.40
C GLN A 139 -16.55 -0.85 24.00
N ALA A 140 -17.61 -0.14 23.62
CA ALA A 140 -18.03 1.11 24.29
C ALA A 140 -19.09 0.90 25.40
N LYS A 141 -19.22 -0.33 25.92
CA LYS A 141 -20.09 -0.67 27.05
C LYS A 141 -19.33 -1.50 28.07
N ASN A 142 -18.55 -0.85 28.94
CA ASN A 142 -18.25 -1.29 30.30
C ASN A 142 -17.72 -0.12 31.12
#